data_AF-A0A4Q3YSR1-F1
#
_entry.id   AF-A0A4Q3YSR1-F1
#
_cell.length_a   1.000
_cell.length_b   1.000
_cell.length_c   1.000
_cell.angle_alpha   90.00
_cell.angle_beta   90.00
_cell.angle_gamma   90.00
#
_symmetry.space_group_name_H-M   'P 1'
#
loop_
_entity.id
_entity.type
_entity.pdbx_description
1 polymer ?
#
loop_
_entity_poly.entity_id
_entity_poly.type
_entity_poly.pdbx_seq_one_letter_code
_entity_poly.pdbx_strand_id
1 'polypeptide(L)'
;MKIRILALAVVIPLAACQTTSFTAKEKHLNRYAGAEVAATQCPAYGGYGSVAAMRVDAQKNLASAKALGATEADVQQARQRLNGNFSGMVVLAGPLQACNAIINQLAWVGSTPAVSDPKPKAP
;
A
#
# COMPACT_ATOMS: atom_id res chain seq x y z
N MET A 1 -26.82 54.37 17.07
CA MET A 1 -25.65 53.84 16.33
C MET A 1 -25.79 52.32 16.24
N LYS A 2 -25.90 51.74 15.05
CA LYS A 2 -26.11 50.30 14.84
C LYS A 2 -24.80 49.69 14.30
N ILE A 3 -24.10 48.95 15.15
CA ILE A 3 -22.85 48.26 14.82
C ILE A 3 -23.20 47.06 13.94
N ARG A 4 -22.75 47.08 12.68
CA ARG A 4 -22.82 45.93 11.76
C ARG A 4 -21.59 45.06 12.01
N ILE A 5 -21.77 43.93 12.67
CA ILE A 5 -20.76 42.89 12.81
C ILE A 5 -20.64 42.19 11.44
N LEU A 6 -19.56 42.47 10.70
CA LEU A 6 -19.16 41.65 9.56
C LEU A 6 -18.68 40.30 10.11
N ALA A 7 -19.44 39.24 9.81
CA ALA A 7 -19.01 37.88 10.03
C ALA A 7 -17.84 37.56 9.07
N LEU A 8 -16.62 37.62 9.59
CA LEU A 8 -15.44 37.10 8.90
C LEU A 8 -15.55 35.57 8.90
N ALA A 9 -16.03 35.00 7.80
CA ALA A 9 -15.99 33.56 7.57
C ALA A 9 -14.51 33.13 7.48
N VAL A 10 -14.00 32.54 8.56
CA VAL A 10 -12.72 31.84 8.55
C VAL A 10 -12.89 30.61 7.66
N VAL A 11 -12.48 30.73 6.40
CA VAL A 11 -12.28 29.57 5.51
C VAL A 11 -11.05 28.84 6.03
N ILE A 12 -11.26 27.87 6.92
CA ILE A 12 -10.24 26.89 7.26
C ILE A 12 -10.03 26.05 6.00
N PRO A 13 -8.87 26.10 5.31
CA PRO A 13 -8.58 25.11 4.31
C PRO A 13 -8.45 23.79 5.06
N LEU A 14 -9.49 22.97 4.99
CA LEU A 14 -9.38 21.54 5.26
C LEU A 14 -8.21 21.08 4.40
N ALA A 15 -7.06 20.80 5.03
CA ALA A 15 -5.96 20.11 4.39
C ALA A 15 -6.56 18.83 3.81
N ALA A 16 -6.83 18.85 2.51
CA ALA A 16 -7.37 17.72 1.80
C ALA A 16 -6.44 16.54 2.14
N CYS A 17 -7.04 15.42 2.56
CA CYS A 17 -6.33 14.16 2.69
C CYS A 17 -5.65 13.87 1.35
N GLN A 18 -4.38 14.26 1.23
CA GLN A 18 -3.57 14.02 0.06
C GLN A 18 -3.35 12.51 0.02
N THR A 19 -4.19 11.83 -0.74
CA THR A 19 -3.97 10.44 -1.10
C THR A 19 -2.68 10.41 -1.90
N THR A 20 -1.61 9.91 -1.28
CA THR A 20 -0.32 9.77 -1.98
C THR A 20 -0.53 8.82 -3.16
N SER A 21 -0.65 9.36 -4.36
CA SER A 21 -0.81 8.56 -5.57
C SER A 21 0.55 7.98 -5.93
N PHE A 22 0.74 6.69 -5.68
CA PHE A 22 1.94 6.00 -6.15
C PHE A 22 1.88 5.82 -7.67
N THR A 23 3.01 6.10 -8.32
CA THR A 23 3.22 5.74 -9.74
C THR A 23 3.12 4.22 -9.93
N ALA A 24 2.92 3.75 -11.16
CA ALA A 24 2.92 2.31 -11.46
C ALA A 24 4.21 1.62 -10.98
N LYS A 25 5.37 2.28 -11.21
CA LYS A 25 6.68 1.83 -10.73
C LYS A 25 6.68 1.65 -9.20
N GLU A 26 6.25 2.66 -8.47
CA GLU A 26 6.22 2.63 -7.01
C GLU A 26 5.23 1.62 -6.44
N LYS A 27 4.09 1.40 -7.10
CA LYS A 27 3.12 0.36 -6.70
C LYS A 27 3.77 -1.02 -6.73
N HIS A 28 4.47 -1.35 -7.81
CA HIS A 28 5.19 -2.62 -7.93
C HIS A 28 6.35 -2.72 -6.93
N LEU A 29 7.13 -1.65 -6.75
CA LEU A 29 8.21 -1.63 -5.75
C LEU A 29 7.70 -1.79 -4.32
N ASN A 30 6.58 -1.15 -3.97
CA ASN A 30 5.96 -1.29 -2.66
C ASN A 30 5.41 -2.69 -2.43
N ARG A 31 4.84 -3.31 -3.45
CA ARG A 31 4.38 -4.70 -3.36
C ARG A 31 5.55 -5.68 -3.21
N TYR A 32 6.62 -5.48 -3.97
CA TYR A 32 7.86 -6.23 -3.82
C TYR A 32 8.40 -6.14 -2.39
N ALA A 33 8.64 -4.94 -1.91
CA ALA A 33 9.20 -4.71 -0.58
C ALA A 33 8.24 -5.17 0.53
N GLY A 34 6.93 -4.95 0.37
CA GLY A 34 5.92 -5.38 1.33
C GLY A 34 5.87 -6.90 1.45
N ALA A 35 5.91 -7.62 0.31
CA ALA A 35 5.96 -9.08 0.30
C ALA A 35 7.26 -9.63 0.92
N GLU A 36 8.41 -8.97 0.72
CA GLU A 36 9.66 -9.31 1.41
C GLU A 36 9.52 -9.14 2.94
N VAL A 37 8.96 -8.03 3.40
CA VAL A 37 8.72 -7.79 4.83
C VAL A 37 7.78 -8.84 5.42
N ALA A 38 6.64 -9.09 4.77
CA ALA A 38 5.69 -10.10 5.24
C ALA A 38 6.31 -11.50 5.30
N ALA A 39 7.07 -11.89 4.27
CA ALA A 39 7.72 -13.19 4.20
C ALA A 39 8.84 -13.40 5.24
N THR A 40 9.42 -12.32 5.78
CA THR A 40 10.59 -12.38 6.68
C THR A 40 10.26 -12.06 8.12
N GLN A 41 9.32 -11.15 8.36
CA GLN A 41 8.99 -10.64 9.69
C GLN A 41 7.71 -11.24 10.26
N CYS A 42 6.83 -11.77 9.42
CA CYS A 42 5.57 -12.32 9.90
C CYS A 42 5.66 -13.83 10.10
N PRO A 43 4.95 -14.36 11.12
CA PRO A 43 4.77 -15.80 11.24
C PRO A 43 4.27 -16.36 9.90
N ALA A 44 4.79 -17.53 9.51
CA ALA A 44 4.38 -18.19 8.29
C ALA A 44 2.96 -18.75 8.43
N TYR A 45 1.95 -17.88 8.40
CA TYR A 45 0.53 -18.25 8.39
C TYR A 45 0.26 -19.04 7.09
N GLY A 46 0.18 -20.38 7.21
CA GLY A 46 0.11 -21.31 6.08
C GLY A 46 1.44 -21.98 5.69
N GLY A 47 2.50 -21.76 6.46
CA GLY A 47 3.78 -22.48 6.34
C GLY A 47 4.65 -22.06 5.14
N TYR A 48 5.58 -22.95 4.77
CA TYR A 48 6.57 -22.71 3.71
C TYR A 48 5.93 -22.31 2.37
N GLY A 49 4.80 -22.93 2.01
CA GLY A 49 4.10 -22.67 0.75
C GLY A 49 3.64 -21.21 0.62
N SER A 50 3.10 -20.63 1.69
CA SER A 50 2.70 -19.21 1.71
C SER A 50 3.90 -18.29 1.49
N VAL A 51 5.02 -18.57 2.18
CA VAL A 51 6.25 -17.79 2.05
C VAL A 51 6.83 -17.90 0.63
N ALA A 52 6.82 -19.09 0.04
CA ALA A 52 7.25 -19.31 -1.33
C ALA A 52 6.38 -18.52 -2.33
N ALA A 53 5.06 -18.53 -2.16
CA ALA A 53 4.14 -17.76 -2.99
C ALA A 53 4.38 -16.24 -2.87
N MET A 54 4.59 -15.73 -1.66
CA MET A 54 4.94 -14.32 -1.43
C MET A 54 6.25 -13.95 -2.13
N ARG A 55 7.26 -14.81 -2.09
CA ARG A 55 8.53 -14.57 -2.79
C ARG A 55 8.37 -14.55 -4.31
N VAL A 56 7.55 -15.46 -4.86
CA VAL A 56 7.25 -15.48 -6.31
C VAL A 56 6.51 -14.20 -6.72
N ASP A 57 5.51 -13.77 -5.95
CA ASP A 57 4.80 -12.50 -6.19
C ASP A 57 5.73 -11.29 -6.11
N ALA A 58 6.61 -11.27 -5.11
CA ALA A 58 7.62 -10.23 -4.95
C ALA A 58 8.49 -10.13 -6.22
N GLN A 59 9.07 -11.25 -6.68
CA GLN A 59 9.95 -11.25 -7.85
C GLN A 59 9.25 -10.81 -9.14
N LYS A 60 7.99 -11.21 -9.33
CA LYS A 60 7.17 -10.73 -10.46
C LYS A 60 7.03 -9.20 -10.44
N ASN A 61 6.73 -8.63 -9.28
CA ASN A 61 6.59 -7.19 -9.14
C ASN A 61 7.92 -6.45 -9.30
N LEU A 62 9.04 -7.02 -8.84
CA LEU A 62 10.35 -6.45 -9.11
C LEU A 62 10.65 -6.40 -10.61
N ALA A 63 10.37 -7.47 -11.33
CA ALA A 63 10.54 -7.50 -12.79
C ALA A 63 9.67 -6.44 -13.49
N SER A 64 8.39 -6.30 -13.09
CA SER A 64 7.51 -5.24 -13.60
C SER A 64 8.04 -3.84 -13.27
N ALA A 65 8.54 -3.61 -12.07
CA ALA A 65 9.13 -2.32 -11.70
C ALA A 65 10.39 -2.01 -12.53
N LYS A 66 11.26 -3.00 -12.75
CA LYS A 66 12.46 -2.85 -13.58
C LYS A 66 12.12 -2.55 -15.03
N ALA A 67 11.07 -3.18 -15.58
CA ALA A 67 10.54 -2.86 -16.91
C ALA A 67 10.01 -1.41 -17.01
N LEU A 68 9.60 -0.81 -15.88
CA LEU A 68 9.20 0.59 -15.77
C LEU A 68 10.38 1.53 -15.41
N GLY A 69 11.62 1.07 -15.52
CA GLY A 69 12.82 1.86 -15.27
C GLY A 69 13.22 1.98 -13.79
N ALA A 70 12.78 1.06 -12.93
CA ALA A 70 13.26 1.03 -11.55
C ALA A 70 14.76 0.70 -11.47
N THR A 71 15.47 1.50 -10.68
CA THR A 71 16.88 1.30 -10.35
C THR A 71 17.03 0.54 -9.05
N GLU A 72 18.24 0.06 -8.76
CA GLU A 72 18.54 -0.55 -7.45
C GLU A 72 18.34 0.46 -6.29
N ALA A 73 18.58 1.75 -6.52
CA ALA A 73 18.29 2.80 -5.54
C ALA A 73 16.79 2.87 -5.22
N ASP A 74 15.93 2.79 -6.23
CA ASP A 74 14.47 2.76 -6.03
C ASP A 74 14.04 1.53 -5.20
N VAL A 75 14.67 0.37 -5.45
CA VAL A 75 14.41 -0.87 -4.72
C VAL A 75 14.79 -0.74 -3.26
N GLN A 76 15.97 -0.19 -2.97
CA GLN A 76 16.43 0.03 -1.60
C GLN A 76 15.55 1.05 -0.87
N GLN A 77 15.14 2.13 -1.55
CA GLN A 77 14.22 3.11 -0.97
C GLN A 77 12.87 2.47 -0.63
N ALA A 78 12.32 1.63 -1.50
CA ALA A 78 11.07 0.91 -1.21
C ALA A 78 11.22 -0.02 0.00
N ARG A 79 12.32 -0.78 0.07
CA ARG A 79 12.63 -1.63 1.25
C ARG A 79 12.72 -0.82 2.53
N GLN A 80 13.46 0.27 2.54
CA GLN A 80 13.59 1.14 3.71
C GLN A 80 12.24 1.70 4.15
N ARG A 81 11.44 2.20 3.21
CA ARG A 81 10.09 2.71 3.46
C ARG A 81 9.20 1.65 4.08
N LEU A 82 9.13 0.45 3.50
CA LEU A 82 8.24 -0.61 3.98
C LEU A 82 8.70 -1.20 5.31
N ASN A 83 10.02 -1.40 5.51
CA ASN A 83 10.56 -1.81 6.80
C ASN A 83 10.30 -0.77 7.89
N GLY A 84 10.49 0.52 7.59
CA GLY A 84 10.20 1.61 8.50
C GLY A 84 8.73 1.68 8.88
N ASN A 85 7.83 1.61 7.89
CA ASN A 85 6.39 1.58 8.11
C ASN A 85 5.96 0.37 8.95
N PHE A 86 6.49 -0.82 8.64
CA PHE A 86 6.20 -2.03 9.40
C PHE A 86 6.69 -1.89 10.85
N SER A 87 7.93 -1.46 11.05
CA SER A 87 8.51 -1.25 12.39
C SER A 87 7.69 -0.24 13.20
N GLY A 88 7.26 0.86 12.57
CA GLY A 88 6.36 1.84 13.19
C GLY A 88 5.03 1.23 13.60
N MET A 89 4.42 0.39 12.75
CA MET A 89 3.19 -0.32 13.11
C MET A 89 3.39 -1.37 14.21
N VAL A 90 4.54 -2.06 14.23
CA VAL A 90 4.88 -3.00 15.31
C VAL A 90 4.95 -2.25 16.64
N VAL A 91 5.57 -1.06 16.67
CA VAL A 91 5.65 -0.23 17.88
C VAL A 91 4.27 0.28 18.32
N LEU A 92 3.42 0.69 17.38
CA LEU A 92 2.13 1.31 17.68
C LEU A 92 1.03 0.29 18.02
N ALA A 93 0.96 -0.81 17.29
CA ALA A 93 -0.16 -1.77 17.32
C ALA A 93 0.27 -3.21 17.63
N GLY A 94 1.57 -3.47 17.80
CA GLY A 94 2.11 -4.79 18.06
C GLY A 94 2.38 -5.61 16.78
N PRO A 95 3.19 -6.68 16.90
CA PRO A 95 3.67 -7.45 15.75
C PRO A 95 2.58 -8.20 14.98
N LEU A 96 1.61 -8.79 15.70
CA LEU A 96 0.52 -9.54 15.05
C LEU A 96 -0.36 -8.62 14.20
N GLN A 97 -0.70 -7.43 14.71
CA GLN A 97 -1.56 -6.50 14.00
C GLN A 97 -0.83 -5.87 12.81
N ALA A 98 0.47 -5.56 12.95
CA ALA A 98 1.30 -5.13 11.84
C ALA A 98 1.37 -6.18 10.72
N CYS A 99 1.52 -7.45 11.08
CA CYS A 99 1.52 -8.56 10.14
C CYS A 99 0.19 -8.77 9.43
N ASN A 100 -0.92 -8.72 10.16
CA ASN A 100 -2.24 -8.80 9.53
C ASN A 100 -2.47 -7.62 8.57
N ALA A 101 -2.08 -6.41 8.95
CA ALA A 101 -2.24 -5.24 8.10
C ALA A 101 -1.44 -5.35 6.78
N ILE A 102 -0.15 -5.74 6.84
CA ILE A 102 0.67 -5.87 5.62
C ILE A 102 0.22 -7.04 4.75
N ILE A 103 -0.10 -8.20 5.35
CA ILE A 103 -0.58 -9.36 4.60
C ILE A 103 -1.91 -9.04 3.91
N ASN A 104 -2.84 -8.40 4.62
CA ASN A 104 -4.10 -7.97 4.02
C ASN A 104 -3.86 -6.96 2.90
N GLN A 105 -3.01 -5.96 3.11
CA GLN A 105 -2.68 -4.99 2.05
C GLN A 105 -2.14 -5.69 0.79
N LEU A 106 -1.28 -6.71 0.95
CA LEU A 106 -0.75 -7.48 -0.18
C LEU A 106 -1.79 -8.39 -0.85
N ALA A 107 -2.67 -9.02 -0.05
CA ALA A 107 -3.71 -9.90 -0.54
C ALA A 107 -4.73 -9.16 -1.41
N TRP A 108 -5.07 -7.92 -1.03
CA TRP A 108 -6.10 -7.13 -1.70
C TRP A 108 -5.59 -6.31 -2.89
N VAL A 109 -4.29 -6.01 -2.95
CA VAL A 109 -3.67 -5.41 -4.13
C VAL A 109 -3.65 -6.51 -5.21
N GLY A 110 -4.64 -6.51 -6.10
CA GLY A 110 -4.82 -7.52 -7.15
C GLY A 110 -6.09 -8.38 -7.02
N SER A 111 -6.81 -8.28 -5.89
CA SER A 111 -8.13 -8.90 -5.72
C SER A 111 -9.25 -7.87 -5.79
N THR A 112 -9.17 -6.93 -6.74
CA THR A 112 -10.41 -6.31 -7.21
C THR A 112 -11.32 -7.48 -7.60
N PRO A 113 -12.48 -7.70 -6.97
CA PRO A 113 -13.49 -8.52 -7.61
C PRO A 113 -13.65 -7.93 -9.00
N ALA A 114 -13.67 -8.75 -10.05
CA ALA A 114 -14.18 -8.28 -11.33
C ALA A 114 -15.50 -7.58 -10.99
N VAL A 115 -15.55 -6.26 -11.14
CA VAL A 115 -16.83 -5.57 -11.12
C VAL A 115 -17.50 -6.20 -12.32
N SER A 116 -18.45 -7.10 -12.07
CA SER A 116 -19.28 -7.64 -13.12
C SER A 116 -19.98 -6.40 -13.69
N ASP A 117 -19.51 -5.93 -14.84
CA ASP A 117 -20.18 -4.86 -15.56
C ASP A 117 -21.66 -5.22 -15.62
N PRO A 118 -22.58 -4.32 -15.24
CA PRO A 118 -24.00 -4.54 -15.44
C PRO A 118 -24.20 -4.83 -16.93
N LYS A 119 -24.57 -6.09 -17.23
CA LYS A 119 -24.88 -6.54 -18.59
C LYS A 119 -25.80 -5.50 -19.25
N PRO A 120 -25.45 -4.94 -20.42
CA PRO A 120 -26.34 -4.02 -21.12
C PRO A 120 -27.68 -4.72 -21.34
N LYS A 121 -28.77 -4.07 -20.89
CA LYS A 121 -30.12 -4.51 -21.22
C LYS A 121 -30.25 -4.37 -22.74
N ALA A 122 -30.39 -5.51 -23.43
CA ALA A 122 -30.67 -5.55 -24.86
C ALA A 122 -32.01 -4.83 -25.16
N PRO A 123 -32.16 -4.24 -26.36
CA PRO A 123 -33.29 -3.36 -26.71
C PRO A 123 -34.65 -4.06 -26.62
#